data_AF-A0A949BP01-F1
#
_entry.id   AF-A0A949BP01-F1
#
_cell.length_a   1.000
_cell.length_b   1.000
_cell.length_c   1.000
_cell.angle_alpha   90.00
_cell.angle_beta   90.00
_cell.angle_gamma   90.00
#
_symmetry.space_group_name_H-M   'P 1'
#
loop_
_entity.id
_entity.type
_entity.pdbx_description
1 polymer ?
#
loop_
_entity_poly.entity_id
_entity_poly.type
_entity_poly.pdbx_seq_one_letter_code
_entity_poly.pdbx_strand_id
1 'polypeptide(L)'
;MPFIPKYKITDKLLNNISRIMAEREVIEHSKLIPKWELSLKKEALIHSAHSSTRIEGNKLTLRQVQALAEHKEVVASAKDKQEVLNYLKALDLIPKYVAKKIDTSLVLTIHKTVTGGTLRDPKYCGAFRDRQVYVGKRVFDGTQFKEVVEYMPPPTKDVPRLTEDFLEWFNSGRTKDINPVILAGIVHYEIARIHPFIDGNG
;
A
#
# COMPACT_ATOMS: atom_id res chain seq x y z
N MET A 1 12.05 2.11 -22.97
CA MET A 1 11.05 1.20 -23.58
C MET A 1 9.82 1.27 -22.68
N PRO A 2 8.61 1.41 -23.23
CA PRO A 2 7.41 1.57 -22.40
C PRO A 2 7.23 0.35 -21.51
N PHE A 3 6.80 0.57 -20.26
CA PHE A 3 6.42 -0.51 -19.36
C PHE A 3 5.20 -1.26 -19.95
N ILE A 4 5.28 -2.58 -19.99
CA ILE A 4 4.18 -3.47 -20.41
C ILE A 4 4.13 -4.61 -19.40
N PRO A 5 3.07 -4.70 -18.57
CA PRO A 5 2.97 -5.77 -17.59
C PRO A 5 2.79 -7.11 -18.30
N LYS A 6 3.43 -8.15 -17.76
CA LYS A 6 3.28 -9.52 -18.23
C LYS A 6 2.45 -10.30 -17.22
N TYR A 7 1.24 -10.67 -17.59
CA TYR A 7 0.36 -11.48 -16.78
C TYR A 7 -0.42 -12.46 -17.66
N LYS A 8 -0.84 -13.58 -17.07
CA LYS A 8 -1.67 -14.59 -17.72
C LYS A 8 -2.96 -14.74 -16.93
N ILE A 9 -4.09 -14.66 -17.61
CA ILE A 9 -5.38 -15.01 -17.02
C ILE A 9 -5.49 -16.53 -17.04
N THR A 10 -5.56 -17.14 -15.86
CA THR A 10 -5.83 -18.57 -15.68
C THR A 10 -7.30 -18.76 -15.34
N ASP A 11 -7.84 -19.97 -15.54
CA ASP A 11 -9.23 -20.28 -15.18
C ASP A 11 -9.51 -19.99 -13.69
N LYS A 12 -8.53 -20.30 -12.82
CA LYS A 12 -8.62 -19.98 -11.39
C LYS A 12 -8.70 -18.47 -11.13
N LEU A 13 -7.88 -17.67 -11.81
CA LEU A 13 -7.92 -16.21 -11.67
C LEU A 13 -9.24 -15.66 -12.20
N LEU A 14 -9.69 -16.12 -13.36
CA LEU A 14 -10.95 -15.73 -13.97
C LEU A 14 -12.12 -16.02 -13.03
N ASN A 15 -12.22 -17.25 -12.51
CA ASN A 15 -13.27 -17.66 -11.57
C ASN A 15 -13.26 -16.81 -10.28
N ASN A 16 -12.08 -16.49 -9.76
CA ASN A 16 -11.95 -15.61 -8.59
C ASN A 16 -12.45 -14.19 -8.90
N ILE A 17 -12.07 -13.62 -10.05
CA ILE A 17 -12.53 -12.28 -10.46
C ILE A 17 -14.04 -12.28 -10.65
N SER A 18 -14.60 -13.29 -11.33
CA SER A 18 -16.05 -13.41 -11.51
C SER A 18 -16.79 -13.42 -10.17
N ARG A 19 -16.28 -14.15 -9.17
CA ARG A 19 -16.87 -14.16 -7.82
C ARG A 19 -16.75 -12.81 -7.12
N ILE A 20 -15.57 -12.17 -7.17
CA ILE A 20 -15.36 -10.84 -6.56
C ILE A 20 -16.30 -9.80 -7.20
N MET A 21 -16.46 -9.82 -8.52
CA MET A 21 -17.37 -8.90 -9.21
C MET A 21 -18.83 -9.16 -8.83
N ALA A 22 -19.25 -10.43 -8.76
CA ALA A 22 -20.61 -10.77 -8.32
C ALA A 22 -20.89 -10.30 -6.88
N GLU A 23 -19.95 -10.50 -5.96
CA GLU A 23 -20.07 -10.04 -4.56
C GLU A 23 -20.08 -8.50 -4.48
N ARG A 24 -19.25 -7.83 -5.27
CA ARG A 24 -19.21 -6.36 -5.36
C ARG A 24 -20.56 -5.79 -5.80
N GLU A 25 -21.16 -6.34 -6.85
CA GLU A 25 -22.46 -5.89 -7.35
C GLU A 25 -23.56 -6.02 -6.29
N VAL A 26 -23.56 -7.12 -5.52
CA VAL A 26 -24.48 -7.30 -4.38
C VAL A 26 -24.28 -6.18 -3.35
N ILE A 27 -23.04 -5.84 -3.01
CA ILE A 27 -22.73 -4.78 -2.04
C ILE A 27 -23.14 -3.40 -2.58
N GLU A 28 -22.81 -3.07 -3.82
CA GLU A 28 -23.11 -1.75 -4.42
C GLU A 28 -24.62 -1.50 -4.57
N HIS A 29 -25.40 -2.55 -4.80
CA HIS A 29 -26.86 -2.46 -4.90
C HIS A 29 -27.62 -2.74 -3.60
N SER A 30 -26.91 -3.04 -2.51
CA SER A 30 -27.52 -3.22 -1.19
C SER A 30 -27.99 -1.89 -0.62
N LYS A 31 -29.26 -1.81 -0.22
CA LYS A 31 -29.81 -0.64 0.47
C LYS A 31 -29.44 -0.71 1.96
N LEU A 32 -28.37 -0.01 2.34
CA LEU A 32 -27.94 0.12 3.72
C LEU A 32 -28.55 1.37 4.36
N ILE A 33 -28.91 1.27 5.65
CA ILE A 33 -29.25 2.45 6.45
C ILE A 33 -27.97 3.31 6.56
N PRO A 34 -28.02 4.64 6.33
CA PRO A 34 -26.82 5.49 6.29
C PRO A 34 -25.91 5.37 7.52
N LYS A 35 -26.50 5.19 8.71
CA LYS A 35 -25.74 4.97 9.95
C LYS A 35 -24.88 3.70 9.90
N TRP A 36 -25.38 2.62 9.31
CA TRP A 36 -24.65 1.36 9.17
C TRP A 36 -23.55 1.50 8.11
N GLU A 37 -23.82 2.17 7.01
CA GLU A 37 -22.80 2.44 5.98
C GLU A 37 -21.60 3.20 6.57
N LEU A 38 -21.84 4.26 7.34
CA LEU A 38 -20.79 5.01 8.01
C LEU A 38 -20.02 4.14 9.00
N SER A 39 -20.71 3.29 9.77
CA SER A 39 -20.09 2.36 10.72
C SER A 39 -19.19 1.35 10.01
N LEU A 40 -19.66 0.74 8.93
CA LEU A 40 -18.92 -0.24 8.13
C LEU A 40 -17.70 0.39 7.47
N LYS A 41 -17.82 1.62 6.95
CA LYS A 41 -16.67 2.36 6.40
C LYS A 41 -15.62 2.62 7.48
N LYS A 42 -16.03 3.07 8.67
CA LYS A 42 -15.12 3.29 9.80
C LYS A 42 -14.41 1.99 10.21
N GLU A 43 -15.16 0.90 10.32
CA GLU A 43 -14.61 -0.42 10.65
C GLU A 43 -13.60 -0.89 9.59
N ALA A 44 -13.94 -0.77 8.31
CA ALA A 44 -13.04 -1.13 7.20
C ALA A 44 -11.73 -0.33 7.23
N LEU A 45 -11.79 0.99 7.51
CA LEU A 45 -10.59 1.83 7.66
C LEU A 45 -9.71 1.39 8.84
N ILE A 46 -10.33 1.11 9.99
CA ILE A 46 -9.61 0.63 11.19
C ILE A 46 -8.95 -0.73 10.92
N HIS A 47 -9.68 -1.66 10.32
CA HIS A 47 -9.14 -2.97 9.95
C HIS A 47 -8.01 -2.86 8.93
N SER A 48 -8.14 -1.98 7.94
CA SER A 48 -7.10 -1.73 6.93
C SER A 48 -5.83 -1.16 7.58
N ALA A 49 -5.96 -0.13 8.42
CA ALA A 49 -4.83 0.50 9.11
C ALA A 49 -4.13 -0.46 10.07
N HIS A 50 -4.89 -1.27 10.82
CA HIS A 50 -4.32 -2.30 11.70
C HIS A 50 -3.59 -3.36 10.88
N SER A 51 -4.22 -3.91 9.84
CA SER A 51 -3.67 -5.06 9.12
C SER A 51 -2.43 -4.67 8.31
N SER A 52 -2.45 -3.51 7.64
CA SER A 52 -1.30 -3.04 6.87
C SER A 52 -0.11 -2.71 7.77
N THR A 53 -0.29 -1.89 8.81
CA THR A 53 0.83 -1.54 9.70
C THR A 53 1.35 -2.76 10.48
N ARG A 54 0.51 -3.75 10.78
CA ARG A 54 0.91 -4.99 11.45
C ARG A 54 1.80 -5.88 10.59
N ILE A 55 1.59 -5.91 9.27
CA ILE A 55 2.45 -6.62 8.31
C ILE A 55 3.86 -6.02 8.34
N GLU A 56 3.95 -4.69 8.43
CA GLU A 56 5.20 -3.92 8.55
C GLU A 56 5.83 -3.96 9.97
N GLY A 57 5.25 -4.73 10.89
CA GLY A 57 5.82 -4.99 12.22
C GLY A 57 5.32 -4.09 13.35
N ASN A 58 4.35 -3.20 13.08
CA ASN A 58 3.68 -2.43 14.13
C ASN A 58 2.97 -3.36 15.12
N LYS A 59 3.04 -3.05 16.42
CA LYS A 59 2.59 -3.93 17.50
C LYS A 59 1.23 -3.57 18.10
N LEU A 60 0.59 -2.52 17.61
CA LEU A 60 -0.70 -2.09 18.14
C LEU A 60 -1.77 -3.14 17.84
N THR A 61 -2.59 -3.41 18.85
CA THR A 61 -3.79 -4.24 18.68
C THR A 61 -4.88 -3.48 17.92
N LEU A 62 -5.81 -4.20 17.31
CA LEU A 62 -6.99 -3.61 16.66
C LEU A 62 -7.74 -2.62 17.56
N ARG A 63 -7.89 -2.94 18.86
CA ARG A 63 -8.52 -2.04 19.84
C ARG A 63 -7.74 -0.74 20.05
N GLN A 64 -6.41 -0.80 20.04
CA GLN A 64 -5.56 0.38 20.14
C GLN A 64 -5.63 1.22 18.86
N VAL A 65 -5.64 0.60 17.69
CA VAL A 65 -5.85 1.32 16.40
C VAL A 65 -7.21 2.02 16.39
N GLN A 66 -8.27 1.34 16.82
CA GLN A 66 -9.60 1.95 16.96
C GLN A 66 -9.59 3.13 17.95
N ALA A 67 -8.93 2.99 19.10
CA ALA A 67 -8.81 4.08 20.07
C ALA A 67 -8.09 5.30 19.47
N LEU A 68 -7.00 5.10 18.71
CA LEU A 68 -6.31 6.17 18.00
C LEU A 68 -7.19 6.85 16.94
N ALA A 69 -7.95 6.07 16.16
CA ALA A 69 -8.91 6.60 15.19
C ALA A 69 -10.04 7.42 15.84
N GLU A 70 -10.28 7.22 17.14
CA GLU A 70 -11.24 7.97 17.96
C GLU A 70 -10.58 9.08 18.78
N HIS A 71 -9.32 9.42 18.49
CA HIS A 71 -8.53 10.44 19.21
C HIS A 71 -8.40 10.17 20.71
N LYS A 72 -8.44 8.89 21.12
CA LYS A 72 -8.21 8.48 22.50
C LYS A 72 -6.73 8.18 22.74
N GLU A 73 -6.30 8.35 23.97
CA GLU A 73 -4.95 8.00 24.39
C GLU A 73 -4.73 6.48 24.38
N VAL A 74 -3.52 6.10 23.96
CA VAL A 74 -3.06 4.70 23.88
C VAL A 74 -1.68 4.60 24.50
N VAL A 75 -1.41 3.57 25.29
CA VAL A 75 -0.06 3.30 25.78
C VAL A 75 0.70 2.50 24.72
N ALA A 76 1.61 3.15 24.00
CA ALA A 76 2.47 2.58 22.96
C ALA A 76 3.62 3.56 22.63
N SER A 77 4.59 3.13 21.83
CA SER A 77 5.66 4.02 21.38
C SER A 77 5.11 5.15 20.50
N ALA A 78 5.73 6.33 20.55
CA ALA A 78 5.31 7.47 19.72
C ALA A 78 5.38 7.14 18.22
N LYS A 79 6.39 6.36 17.81
CA LYS A 79 6.54 5.89 16.44
C LYS A 79 5.35 5.01 16.01
N ASP A 80 5.00 3.99 16.79
CA ASP A 80 3.93 3.06 16.41
C ASP A 80 2.57 3.77 16.33
N LYS A 81 2.30 4.71 17.23
CA LYS A 81 1.09 5.56 17.16
C LYS A 81 1.09 6.38 15.87
N GLN A 82 2.22 7.02 15.55
CA GLN A 82 2.33 7.91 14.41
C GLN A 82 2.18 7.15 13.08
N GLU A 83 2.70 5.93 12.96
CA GLU A 83 2.51 5.08 11.78
C GLU A 83 1.03 4.79 11.51
N VAL A 84 0.28 4.41 12.55
CA VAL A 84 -1.16 4.16 12.44
C VAL A 84 -1.92 5.43 12.04
N LEU A 85 -1.62 6.56 12.68
CA LEU A 85 -2.26 7.85 12.38
C LEU A 85 -1.92 8.33 10.95
N ASN A 86 -0.70 8.13 10.50
CA ASN A 86 -0.26 8.43 9.14
C ASN A 86 -1.01 7.57 8.12
N TYR A 87 -1.17 6.27 8.38
CA TYR A 87 -1.89 5.36 7.49
C TYR A 87 -3.38 5.74 7.40
N LEU A 88 -4.04 5.99 8.54
CA LEU A 88 -5.43 6.47 8.57
C LEU A 88 -5.57 7.77 7.76
N LYS A 89 -4.66 8.72 7.95
CA LYS A 89 -4.63 9.96 7.17
C LYS A 89 -4.44 9.70 5.68
N ALA A 90 -3.61 8.75 5.28
CA ALA A 90 -3.43 8.40 3.87
C ALA A 90 -4.72 7.84 3.26
N LEU A 91 -5.42 6.95 3.98
CA LEU A 91 -6.72 6.42 3.55
C LEU A 91 -7.76 7.53 3.36
N ASP A 92 -7.83 8.48 4.31
CA ASP A 92 -8.75 9.63 4.24
C ASP A 92 -8.48 10.56 3.05
N LEU A 93 -7.27 10.54 2.50
CA LEU A 93 -6.88 11.35 1.34
C LEU A 93 -7.20 10.67 0.01
N ILE A 94 -7.44 9.35 -0.04
CA ILE A 94 -7.71 8.59 -1.27
C ILE A 94 -8.83 9.24 -2.12
N PRO A 95 -9.99 9.66 -1.57
CA PRO A 95 -11.04 10.29 -2.37
C PRO A 95 -10.60 11.53 -3.14
N LYS A 96 -9.57 12.25 -2.66
CA LYS A 96 -9.02 13.45 -3.31
C LYS A 96 -8.16 13.12 -4.54
N TYR A 97 -7.84 11.85 -4.76
CA TYR A 97 -6.95 11.38 -5.83
C TYR A 97 -7.68 10.65 -6.96
N VAL A 98 -8.92 10.20 -6.75
CA VAL A 98 -9.68 9.33 -7.68
C VAL A 98 -9.76 9.89 -9.12
N ALA A 99 -9.86 11.21 -9.28
CA ALA A 99 -9.97 11.85 -10.59
C ALA A 99 -8.66 12.47 -11.11
N LYS A 100 -7.54 12.24 -10.41
CA LYS A 100 -6.24 12.88 -10.73
C LYS A 100 -5.34 11.89 -11.47
N LYS A 101 -4.48 12.45 -12.34
CA LYS A 101 -3.34 11.71 -12.88
C LYS A 101 -2.46 11.24 -11.71
N ILE A 102 -2.09 9.97 -11.69
CA ILE A 102 -1.15 9.46 -10.69
C ILE A 102 0.26 9.62 -11.26
N ASP A 103 0.94 10.69 -10.86
CA ASP A 103 2.31 10.98 -11.24
C ASP A 103 3.29 10.76 -10.08
N THR A 104 4.59 10.89 -10.37
CA THR A 104 5.65 10.71 -9.37
C THR A 104 5.45 11.63 -8.17
N SER A 105 5.01 12.87 -8.39
CA SER A 105 4.76 13.83 -7.31
C SER A 105 3.68 13.32 -6.35
N LEU A 106 2.60 12.75 -6.87
CA LEU A 106 1.56 12.14 -6.04
C LEU A 106 2.08 10.92 -5.28
N VAL A 107 2.85 10.04 -5.92
CA VAL A 107 3.44 8.86 -5.24
C VAL A 107 4.36 9.29 -4.09
N LEU A 108 5.21 10.29 -4.30
CA LEU A 108 6.06 10.88 -3.26
C LEU A 108 5.23 11.54 -2.16
N THR A 109 4.11 12.17 -2.49
CA THR A 109 3.20 12.79 -1.51
C THR A 109 2.49 11.76 -0.64
N ILE A 110 2.05 10.64 -1.22
CA ILE A 110 1.46 9.51 -0.49
C ILE A 110 2.51 8.92 0.44
N HIS A 111 3.71 8.63 -0.07
CA HIS A 111 4.83 8.14 0.73
C HIS A 111 5.14 9.08 1.91
N LYS A 112 5.27 10.39 1.66
CA LYS A 112 5.47 11.40 2.71
C LYS A 112 4.38 11.37 3.79
N THR A 113 3.13 11.11 3.38
CA THR A 113 2.00 11.04 4.30
C THR A 113 2.10 9.81 5.20
N VAL A 114 2.42 8.64 4.65
CA VAL A 114 2.52 7.39 5.43
C VAL A 114 3.78 7.37 6.32
N THR A 115 4.88 8.01 5.90
CA THR A 115 6.16 7.96 6.63
C THR A 115 6.50 9.19 7.46
N GLY A 116 5.57 10.15 7.57
CA GLY A 116 5.80 11.42 8.27
C GLY A 116 6.17 11.23 9.74
N GLY A 117 7.40 11.57 10.13
CA GLY A 117 7.86 11.47 11.52
C GLY A 117 8.15 10.06 12.03
N THR A 118 8.18 9.05 11.14
CA THR A 118 8.39 7.64 11.53
C THR A 118 9.70 7.06 11.00
N LEU A 119 10.27 7.67 9.95
CA LEU A 119 11.59 7.28 9.43
C LEU A 119 12.72 7.76 10.33
N ARG A 120 13.79 6.95 10.40
CA ARG A 120 15.01 7.29 11.14
C ARG A 120 15.68 8.55 10.61
N ASP A 121 15.65 8.75 9.30
CA ASP A 121 16.21 9.93 8.65
C ASP A 121 15.09 10.63 7.83
N PRO A 122 14.65 11.82 8.26
CA PRO A 122 13.55 12.54 7.62
C PRO A 122 13.80 12.88 6.15
N LYS A 123 15.05 12.90 5.67
CA LYS A 123 15.36 13.23 4.27
C LYS A 123 14.75 12.24 3.27
N TYR A 124 14.47 11.00 3.71
CA TYR A 124 13.86 9.98 2.86
C TYR A 124 12.32 10.08 2.81
N CYS A 125 11.72 10.92 3.64
CA CYS A 125 10.27 11.07 3.70
C CYS A 125 9.76 11.74 2.42
N GLY A 126 9.01 11.01 1.61
CA GLY A 126 8.57 11.48 0.29
C GLY A 126 9.70 11.61 -0.74
N ALA A 127 10.78 10.83 -0.63
CA ALA A 127 11.88 10.83 -1.58
C ALA A 127 12.27 9.40 -1.96
N PHE A 128 12.64 9.17 -3.23
CA PHE A 128 13.21 7.90 -3.64
C PHE A 128 14.48 7.57 -2.87
N ARG A 129 14.76 6.28 -2.69
CA ARG A 129 16.00 5.83 -2.07
C ARG A 129 17.22 6.30 -2.86
N ASP A 130 18.29 6.63 -2.14
CA ASP A 130 19.59 7.05 -2.69
C ASP A 130 20.64 5.93 -2.67
N ARG A 131 20.25 4.74 -2.17
CA ARG A 131 21.11 3.58 -2.00
C ARG A 131 20.37 2.28 -2.31
N GLN A 132 21.14 1.22 -2.53
CA GLN A 132 20.58 -0.08 -2.81
C GLN A 132 19.93 -0.66 -1.54
N VAL A 133 18.77 -1.28 -1.72
CA VAL A 133 18.02 -1.98 -0.67
C VAL A 133 17.79 -3.42 -1.11
N TYR A 134 17.35 -4.27 -0.20
CA TYR A 134 16.92 -5.63 -0.49
C TYR A 134 15.64 -5.91 0.29
N VAL A 135 14.85 -6.84 -0.23
CA VAL A 135 13.69 -7.40 0.48
C VAL A 135 14.12 -8.75 1.02
N GLY A 136 13.94 -8.95 2.32
CA GLY A 136 14.39 -10.15 3.01
C GLY A 136 13.59 -10.44 4.26
N LYS A 137 13.85 -11.62 4.83
CA LYS A 137 13.26 -12.07 6.09
C LYS A 137 14.34 -12.47 7.08
N ARG A 138 14.04 -12.31 8.37
CA ARG A 138 14.86 -12.86 9.45
C ARG A 138 14.41 -14.29 9.75
N VAL A 139 15.32 -15.25 9.58
CA VAL A 139 15.09 -16.66 9.86
C VAL A 139 15.97 -17.06 11.05
N PHE A 140 15.38 -17.74 12.04
CA PHE A 140 16.14 -18.35 13.12
C PHE A 140 16.62 -19.73 12.67
N ASP A 141 17.93 -19.97 12.66
CA ASP A 141 18.51 -21.23 12.19
C ASP A 141 18.74 -22.27 13.30
N GLY A 142 18.20 -22.02 14.49
CA GLY A 142 18.44 -22.82 15.70
C GLY A 142 19.54 -22.27 16.60
N THR A 143 20.40 -21.38 16.09
CA THR A 143 21.51 -20.79 16.85
C THR A 143 21.49 -19.27 16.86
N GLN A 144 21.16 -18.65 15.72
CA GLN A 144 21.09 -17.20 15.58
C GLN A 144 20.05 -16.79 14.53
N PHE A 145 19.63 -15.53 14.61
CA PHE A 145 18.84 -14.93 13.53
C PHE A 145 19.76 -14.58 12.37
N LYS A 146 19.48 -15.16 11.19
CA LYS A 146 20.11 -14.81 9.91
C LYS A 146 19.14 -14.03 9.05
N GLU A 147 19.67 -13.06 8.32
CA GLU A 147 18.92 -12.32 7.32
C GLU A 147 19.06 -13.03 5.97
N VAL A 148 17.93 -13.37 5.37
CA VAL A 148 17.86 -14.04 4.07
C VAL A 148 17.30 -13.05 3.07
N VAL A 149 18.12 -12.68 2.08
CA VAL A 149 17.69 -11.86 0.96
C VAL A 149 16.80 -12.70 0.05
N GLU A 150 15.54 -12.30 -0.09
CA GLU A 150 14.57 -12.98 -0.96
C GLU A 150 14.51 -12.32 -2.34
N TYR A 151 14.71 -11.00 -2.38
CA TYR A 151 14.68 -10.24 -3.62
C TYR A 151 15.59 -9.02 -3.55
N MET A 152 16.25 -8.73 -4.67
CA MET A 152 17.07 -7.55 -4.86
C MET A 152 16.36 -6.63 -5.87
N PRO A 153 15.75 -5.52 -5.41
CA PRO A 153 15.16 -4.53 -6.30
C PRO A 153 16.16 -3.95 -7.31
N PRO A 154 15.68 -3.31 -8.39
CA PRO A 154 16.53 -2.70 -9.41
C PRO A 154 17.59 -1.75 -8.82
N PRO A 155 18.69 -1.46 -9.52
CA PRO A 155 19.67 -0.48 -9.07
C PRO A 155 19.01 0.88 -8.78
N THR A 156 19.49 1.58 -7.74
CA THR A 156 18.95 2.89 -7.32
C THR A 156 18.77 3.87 -8.47
N LYS A 157 19.76 3.95 -9.37
CA LYS A 157 19.75 4.85 -10.53
C LYS A 157 18.59 4.60 -11.51
N ASP A 158 18.04 3.40 -11.52
CA ASP A 158 16.95 3.01 -12.41
C ASP A 158 15.57 3.29 -11.81
N VAL A 159 15.46 3.50 -10.49
CA VAL A 159 14.19 3.69 -9.78
C VAL A 159 13.35 4.82 -10.39
N PRO A 160 13.88 6.05 -10.57
CA PRO A 160 13.06 7.16 -11.08
C PRO A 160 12.45 6.85 -12.45
N ARG A 161 13.28 6.34 -13.38
CA ARG A 161 12.86 5.98 -14.73
C ARG A 161 11.85 4.84 -14.72
N LEU A 162 12.09 3.78 -13.93
CA LEU A 162 11.17 2.64 -13.86
C LEU A 162 9.82 3.03 -13.26
N THR A 163 9.80 3.89 -12.25
CA THR A 163 8.56 4.43 -11.68
C THR A 163 7.83 5.30 -12.70
N GLU A 164 8.54 6.15 -13.43
CA GLU A 164 7.94 7.00 -14.47
C GLU A 164 7.37 6.16 -15.63
N ASP A 165 8.15 5.23 -16.18
CA ASP A 165 7.71 4.29 -17.22
C ASP A 165 6.42 3.53 -16.78
N PHE A 166 6.36 3.11 -15.50
CA PHE A 166 5.19 2.45 -14.92
C PHE A 166 3.97 3.38 -14.79
N LEU A 167 4.17 4.61 -14.31
CA LEU A 167 3.09 5.58 -14.15
C LEU A 167 2.57 6.08 -15.50
N GLU A 168 3.42 6.21 -16.51
CA GLU A 168 3.00 6.49 -17.88
C GLU A 168 2.06 5.39 -18.41
N TRP A 169 2.43 4.12 -18.20
CA TRP A 169 1.55 3.01 -18.53
C TRP A 169 0.24 3.07 -17.74
N PHE A 170 0.30 3.31 -16.42
CA PHE A 170 -0.89 3.36 -15.56
C PHE A 170 -1.91 4.41 -16.03
N ASN A 171 -1.42 5.60 -16.42
CA ASN A 171 -2.25 6.69 -16.91
C ASN A 171 -2.62 6.58 -18.40
N SER A 172 -2.15 5.55 -19.11
CA SER A 172 -2.44 5.35 -20.53
C SER A 172 -3.87 4.89 -20.75
N GLY A 173 -4.40 5.06 -21.97
CA GLY A 173 -5.73 4.55 -22.33
C GLY A 173 -5.87 3.04 -22.18
N ARG A 174 -4.77 2.28 -22.19
CA ARG A 174 -4.77 0.81 -22.11
C ARG A 174 -5.30 0.28 -20.78
N THR A 175 -5.18 1.04 -19.69
CA THR A 175 -5.64 0.57 -18.37
C THR A 175 -7.15 0.63 -18.21
N LYS A 176 -7.85 1.39 -19.05
CA LYS A 176 -9.32 1.49 -19.04
C LYS A 176 -10.00 0.16 -19.41
N ASP A 177 -9.33 -0.67 -20.19
CA ASP A 177 -9.85 -1.96 -20.64
C ASP A 177 -9.44 -3.12 -19.71
N ILE A 178 -8.66 -2.85 -18.66
CA ILE A 178 -8.20 -3.85 -17.70
C ILE A 178 -9.16 -3.90 -16.52
N ASN A 179 -9.60 -5.10 -16.13
CA ASN A 179 -10.41 -5.28 -14.92
C ASN A 179 -9.70 -4.65 -13.69
N PRO A 180 -10.41 -3.88 -12.84
CA PRO A 180 -9.79 -3.14 -11.74
C PRO A 180 -9.06 -4.02 -10.71
N VAL A 181 -9.49 -5.27 -10.52
CA VAL A 181 -8.81 -6.22 -9.61
C VAL A 181 -7.47 -6.66 -10.20
N ILE A 182 -7.40 -6.90 -11.51
CA ILE A 182 -6.15 -7.20 -12.20
C ILE A 182 -5.23 -5.99 -12.16
N LEU A 183 -5.77 -4.80 -12.46
CA LEU A 183 -5.01 -3.55 -12.43
C LEU A 183 -4.40 -3.29 -11.05
N ALA A 184 -5.19 -3.44 -9.98
CA ALA A 184 -4.71 -3.32 -8.61
C ALA A 184 -3.59 -4.32 -8.28
N GLY A 185 -3.71 -5.57 -8.74
CA GLY A 185 -2.66 -6.58 -8.58
C GLY A 185 -1.36 -6.23 -9.31
N ILE A 186 -1.45 -5.72 -10.55
CA ILE A 186 -0.28 -5.26 -11.31
C ILE A 186 0.39 -4.08 -10.61
N VAL A 187 -0.39 -3.08 -10.18
CA VAL A 187 0.12 -1.89 -9.48
C VAL A 187 0.83 -2.29 -8.19
N HIS A 188 0.20 -3.14 -7.39
CA HIS A 188 0.76 -3.63 -6.13
C HIS A 188 2.10 -4.36 -6.36
N TYR A 189 2.13 -5.27 -7.35
CA TYR A 189 3.35 -5.99 -7.71
C TYR A 189 4.46 -5.06 -8.19
N GLU A 190 4.16 -4.11 -9.08
CA GLU A 190 5.20 -3.23 -9.66
C GLU A 190 5.81 -2.28 -8.63
N ILE A 191 5.01 -1.73 -7.70
CA ILE A 191 5.55 -0.91 -6.61
C ILE A 191 6.48 -1.75 -5.74
N ALA A 192 6.06 -2.97 -5.35
CA ALA A 192 6.89 -3.87 -4.56
C ALA A 192 8.17 -4.31 -5.30
N ARG A 193 8.08 -4.52 -6.62
CA ARG A 193 9.22 -4.92 -7.49
C ARG A 193 10.23 -3.79 -7.66
N ILE A 194 9.77 -2.56 -7.92
CA ILE A 194 10.64 -1.38 -8.07
C ILE A 194 11.25 -1.01 -6.72
N HIS A 195 10.45 -1.14 -5.65
CA HIS A 195 10.81 -0.83 -4.27
C HIS A 195 11.44 0.57 -4.16
N PRO A 196 10.69 1.63 -4.50
CA PRO A 196 11.24 2.96 -4.75
C PRO A 196 11.79 3.67 -3.50
N PHE A 197 11.39 3.26 -2.29
CA PHE A 197 11.70 3.93 -1.04
C PHE A 197 12.65 3.13 -0.16
N ILE A 198 13.28 3.81 0.80
CA ILE A 198 14.16 3.15 1.78
C ILE A 198 13.37 2.30 2.79
N ASP A 199 12.11 2.68 3.03
CA ASP A 199 11.15 2.09 3.96
C ASP A 199 9.74 2.59 3.54
N GLY A 200 8.66 1.95 4.00
CA GLY A 200 7.28 2.39 3.67
C GLY A 200 6.82 2.09 2.24
N ASN A 201 7.32 0.99 1.65
CA ASN A 201 6.91 0.53 0.32
C ASN A 201 5.65 -0.36 0.32
N GLY A 202 5.33 -0.98 1.46
CA GLY A 202 4.18 -1.88 1.64
C GLY A 202 2.83 -1.17 1.76
#